data_AF-A0A7D5GJX0-F1
#
_entry.id   AF-A0A7D5GJX0-F1
#
_cell.length_a   1.000
_cell.length_b   1.000
_cell.length_c   1.000
_cell.angle_alpha   90.00
_cell.angle_beta   90.00
_cell.angle_gamma   90.00
#
_symmetry.space_group_name_H-M   'P 1'
#
loop_
_entity.id
_entity.type
_entity.pdbx_description
1 polymer ?
#
loop_
_entity_poly.entity_id
_entity_poly.type
_entity_poly.pdbx_seq_one_letter_code
_entity_poly.pdbx_strand_id
1 'polypeptide(L)'
;MSLAEFDADVVVDARDCIMGRVASEVAQRALDGERVAVVNAERAVITGNEEATMETYRKRAELGSDRGPYYPKRPDRIFKRAIRGMLPYKKTRGREAFENVRVYVGNPFEEGTATTSPRGDGEPVEAQILEGTSLDRLSTIKFTTLGDVSENLGANVTW
;
A
#
# COMPACT_ATOMS: atom_id res chain seq x y z
N MET A 1 1.05 16.12 -7.32
CA MET A 1 0.37 15.25 -6.34
C MET A 1 -0.85 15.98 -5.85
N SER A 2 -2.00 15.31 -5.70
CA SER A 2 -3.16 15.92 -5.05
C SER A 2 -2.84 15.99 -3.55
N LEU A 3 -2.57 17.20 -3.04
CA LEU A 3 -2.36 17.51 -1.62
C LEU A 3 -3.72 17.57 -0.88
N ALA A 4 -4.62 16.63 -1.17
CA ALA A 4 -5.88 16.55 -0.45
C ALA A 4 -5.61 15.94 0.91
N GLU A 5 -5.73 16.75 1.96
CA GLU A 5 -5.60 16.35 3.36
C GLU A 5 -6.36 15.04 3.63
N PHE A 6 -5.71 14.12 4.34
CA PHE A 6 -6.30 12.85 4.72
C PHE A 6 -6.16 12.67 6.22
N ASP A 7 -7.28 12.84 6.92
CA ASP A 7 -7.40 12.55 8.33
C ASP A 7 -7.44 11.03 8.54
N ALA A 8 -6.27 10.45 8.81
CA ALA A 8 -6.08 9.04 9.08
C ALA A 8 -6.17 8.79 10.59
N ASP A 9 -6.95 7.79 10.98
CA ASP A 9 -6.97 7.31 12.37
C ASP A 9 -5.71 6.48 12.66
N VAL A 10 -5.15 5.81 11.65
CA VAL A 10 -3.91 5.01 11.74
C VAL A 10 -3.01 5.27 10.54
N VAL A 11 -1.72 5.52 10.80
CA VAL A 11 -0.66 5.58 9.79
C VAL A 11 0.22 4.33 9.91
N VAL A 12 0.36 3.58 8.82
CA VAL A 12 1.11 2.32 8.76
C VAL A 12 2.35 2.49 7.88
N ASP A 13 3.53 2.28 8.44
CA ASP A 13 4.77 2.20 7.66
C ASP A 13 4.91 0.82 7.01
N ALA A 14 4.98 0.80 5.67
CA ALA A 14 5.17 -0.42 4.90
C ALA A 14 6.64 -0.76 4.61
N ARG A 15 7.59 0.07 5.03
CA ARG A 15 9.03 -0.17 4.86
C ARG A 15 9.45 -1.50 5.47
N ASP A 16 10.17 -2.31 4.68
CA ASP A 16 10.67 -3.63 5.08
C ASP A 16 9.57 -4.57 5.63
N CYS A 17 8.32 -4.31 5.25
CA CYS A 17 7.17 -5.09 5.67
C CYS A 17 6.61 -5.91 4.51
N ILE A 18 6.14 -7.11 4.82
CA ILE A 18 5.54 -8.03 3.84
C ILE A 18 4.19 -7.47 3.39
N MET A 19 4.13 -7.02 2.13
CA MET A 19 2.99 -6.35 1.51
C MET A 19 1.65 -7.05 1.78
N GLY A 20 1.60 -8.38 1.59
CA GLY A 20 0.37 -9.15 1.77
C GLY A 20 -0.12 -9.20 3.22
N ARG A 21 0.79 -9.22 4.20
CA ARG A 21 0.43 -9.24 5.63
C ARG A 21 -0.11 -7.88 6.06
N VAL A 22 0.57 -6.81 5.67
CA VAL A 22 0.10 -5.44 5.89
C VAL A 22 -1.26 -5.23 5.26
N ALA A 23 -1.44 -5.64 3.99
CA ALA A 23 -2.70 -5.46 3.28
C ALA A 23 -3.88 -6.17 3.97
N SER A 24 -3.64 -7.35 4.57
CA SER A 24 -4.67 -8.10 5.29
C SER A 24 -5.15 -7.38 6.54
N GLU A 25 -4.21 -6.90 7.35
CA GLU A 25 -4.50 -6.15 8.58
C GLU A 25 -5.19 -4.81 8.26
N VAL A 26 -4.68 -4.09 7.26
CA VAL A 26 -5.29 -2.82 6.80
C VAL A 26 -6.72 -3.04 6.29
N ALA A 27 -6.97 -4.12 5.54
CA ALA A 27 -8.31 -4.44 5.06
C ALA A 27 -9.29 -4.74 6.21
N GLN A 28 -8.82 -5.43 7.25
CA GLN A 28 -9.63 -5.71 8.44
C GLN A 28 -10.01 -4.42 9.17
N ARG A 29 -9.02 -3.57 9.51
CA ARG A 29 -9.27 -2.27 10.18
C ARG A 29 -10.19 -1.36 9.38
N ALA A 30 -10.02 -1.33 8.06
CA ALA A 30 -10.89 -0.57 7.18
C ALA A 30 -12.36 -1.07 7.19
N LEU A 31 -12.58 -2.38 7.33
CA LEU A 31 -13.92 -2.97 7.48
C LEU A 31 -14.56 -2.70 8.85
N ASP A 32 -13.73 -2.44 9.85
CA ASP A 32 -14.13 -2.05 11.20
C ASP A 32 -14.39 -0.54 11.31
N GLY A 33 -14.08 0.22 10.25
CA GLY A 33 -14.45 1.63 10.08
C GLY A 33 -13.29 2.61 10.26
N GLU A 34 -12.08 2.13 10.49
CA GLU A 34 -10.89 2.97 10.64
C GLU A 34 -10.43 3.55 9.29
N ARG A 35 -9.95 4.80 9.31
CA ARG A 35 -9.25 5.40 8.17
C ARG A 35 -7.77 5.12 8.28
N VAL A 36 -7.22 4.43 7.29
CA VAL A 36 -5.84 3.93 7.32
C VAL A 36 -5.02 4.54 6.21
N ALA A 37 -3.91 5.20 6.55
CA ALA A 37 -2.91 5.65 5.62
C ALA A 37 -1.72 4.68 5.63
N VAL A 38 -1.38 4.09 4.48
CA VAL A 38 -0.16 3.29 4.31
C VAL A 38 0.89 4.17 3.66
N VAL A 39 2.08 4.27 4.25
CA VAL A 39 3.20 5.09 3.78
C VAL A 39 4.40 4.22 3.37
N ASN A 40 5.34 4.82 2.64
CA ASN A 40 6.54 4.15 2.11
C ASN A 40 6.21 2.89 1.29
N ALA A 41 5.13 2.93 0.49
CA ALA A 41 4.66 1.77 -0.26
C ALA A 41 5.68 1.23 -1.28
N GLU A 42 6.61 2.07 -1.77
CA GLU A 42 7.73 1.66 -2.62
C GLU A 42 8.70 0.70 -1.91
N ARG A 43 8.82 0.81 -0.58
CA ARG A 43 9.71 -0.03 0.24
C ARG A 43 9.03 -1.27 0.81
N ALA A 44 7.77 -1.51 0.44
CA ALA A 44 7.09 -2.73 0.83
C ALA A 44 7.69 -3.94 0.12
N VAL A 45 7.69 -5.08 0.81
CA VAL A 45 8.43 -6.27 0.40
C VAL A 45 7.48 -7.39 -0.04
N ILE A 46 7.87 -8.09 -1.10
CA ILE A 46 7.31 -9.37 -1.52
C ILE A 46 8.40 -10.44 -1.38
N THR A 47 8.16 -11.42 -0.51
CA THR A 47 9.09 -12.53 -0.29
C THR A 47 9.00 -13.55 -1.42
N GLY A 48 10.13 -14.16 -1.80
CA GLY A 48 10.15 -15.23 -2.79
C GLY A 48 11.26 -15.06 -3.81
N ASN A 49 11.17 -15.82 -4.91
CA ASN A 49 12.07 -15.64 -6.04
C ASN A 49 11.69 -14.36 -6.82
N GLU A 50 12.68 -13.52 -7.08
CA GLU A 50 12.49 -12.25 -7.78
C GLU A 50 11.94 -12.44 -9.19
N GLU A 51 12.54 -13.31 -10.00
CA GLU A 51 12.13 -13.54 -11.39
C GLU A 51 10.69 -14.03 -11.49
N ALA A 52 10.30 -14.98 -10.63
CA ALA A 52 8.93 -15.48 -10.56
C ALA A 52 7.93 -14.38 -10.13
N THR A 53 8.36 -13.50 -9.22
CA THR A 53 7.56 -12.34 -8.79
C THR A 53 7.39 -11.38 -9.96
N MET A 54 8.47 -10.98 -10.63
CA MET A 54 8.43 -10.09 -11.78
C MET A 54 7.57 -10.65 -12.92
N GLU A 55 7.74 -11.93 -13.27
CA GLU A 55 6.94 -12.62 -14.30
C GLU A 55 5.44 -12.55 -13.98
N THR A 56 5.07 -12.82 -12.73
CA THR A 56 3.68 -12.75 -12.28
C THR A 56 3.08 -11.37 -12.51
N TYR A 57 3.82 -10.31 -12.19
CA TYR A 57 3.34 -8.94 -12.34
C TYR A 57 3.34 -8.46 -13.80
N ARG A 58 4.34 -8.85 -14.61
CA ARG A 58 4.36 -8.59 -16.07
C ARG A 58 3.15 -9.21 -16.75
N LYS A 59 2.89 -10.49 -16.49
CA LYS A 59 1.72 -11.18 -17.03
C LYS A 59 0.41 -10.49 -16.67
N ARG A 60 0.28 -9.99 -15.43
CA ARG A 60 -0.89 -9.20 -15.00
C ARG A 60 -1.03 -7.87 -15.75
N ALA A 61 0.07 -7.20 -16.03
CA ALA A 61 0.08 -5.94 -16.79
C ALA A 61 -0.21 -6.15 -18.29
N GLU A 62 0.19 -7.30 -18.86
CA GLU A 62 0.01 -7.64 -20.27
C GLU A 62 -1.39 -8.17 -20.61
N LEU A 63 -2.14 -8.69 -19.64
CA LEU A 63 -3.50 -9.24 -19.81
C LEU A 63 -4.57 -8.22 -20.29
N GLY A 64 -4.18 -7.01 -20.68
CA GLY A 64 -5.06 -5.94 -21.12
C GLY A 64 -5.72 -6.20 -22.49
N SER A 65 -6.94 -5.70 -22.64
CA SER A 65 -7.63 -5.51 -23.92
C SER A 65 -8.35 -4.15 -23.89
N ASP A 66 -8.98 -3.72 -24.98
CA ASP A 66 -9.75 -2.45 -24.99
C ASP A 66 -10.80 -2.35 -23.88
N ARG A 67 -11.30 -3.49 -23.39
CA ARG A 67 -12.22 -3.59 -22.24
C ARG A 67 -11.60 -4.34 -21.04
N GLY A 68 -10.36 -4.79 -21.20
CA GLY A 68 -9.72 -5.79 -20.36
C GLY A 68 -9.21 -5.25 -19.03
N PRO A 69 -8.77 -6.15 -18.13
CA PRO A 69 -8.38 -5.77 -16.78
C PRO A 69 -7.15 -4.86 -16.79
N TYR A 70 -7.32 -3.60 -16.39
CA TYR A 70 -6.20 -2.70 -16.15
C TYR A 70 -5.47 -3.06 -14.85
N TYR A 71 -4.20 -3.46 -14.95
CA TYR A 71 -3.34 -3.65 -13.78
C TYR A 71 -2.41 -2.44 -13.59
N PRO A 72 -2.32 -1.88 -12.37
CA PRO A 72 -1.49 -0.71 -12.11
C PRO A 72 0.00 -1.05 -12.13
N LYS A 73 0.82 -0.05 -12.49
CA LYS A 73 2.28 -0.17 -12.52
C LYS A 73 2.98 0.52 -11.34
N ARG A 74 2.38 1.58 -10.77
CA ARG A 74 2.97 2.33 -9.65
C ARG A 74 2.80 1.59 -8.32
N PRO A 75 3.74 1.71 -7.37
CA PRO A 75 3.75 0.90 -6.14
C PRO A 75 2.53 1.20 -5.25
N ASP A 76 2.16 2.47 -5.10
CA ASP A 76 0.95 2.93 -4.40
C ASP A 76 -0.31 2.21 -4.89
N ARG A 77 -0.48 2.15 -6.21
CA ARG A 77 -1.65 1.54 -6.85
C ARG A 77 -1.62 0.02 -6.83
N ILE A 78 -0.43 -0.58 -6.93
CA ILE A 78 -0.24 -2.03 -6.78
C ILE A 78 -0.65 -2.45 -5.36
N PHE A 79 -0.18 -1.74 -4.34
CA PHE A 79 -0.53 -1.98 -2.95
C PHE A 79 -2.02 -1.80 -2.72
N LYS A 80 -2.58 -0.67 -3.17
CA LYS A 80 -4.02 -0.39 -3.09
C LYS A 80 -4.84 -1.49 -3.80
N ARG A 81 -4.37 -2.02 -4.93
CA ARG A 81 -5.02 -3.13 -5.64
C ARG A 81 -5.00 -4.44 -4.83
N ALA A 82 -3.93 -4.72 -4.07
CA ALA A 82 -3.87 -5.88 -3.19
C ALA A 82 -4.88 -5.76 -2.04
N ILE A 83 -4.94 -4.61 -1.37
CA ILE A 83 -5.94 -4.32 -0.31
C ILE A 83 -7.36 -4.49 -0.86
N ARG A 84 -7.62 -3.97 -2.06
CA ARG A 84 -8.93 -4.13 -2.73
C ARG A 84 -9.32 -5.59 -2.94
N GLY A 85 -8.35 -6.48 -3.15
CA GLY A 85 -8.56 -7.91 -3.31
C GLY A 85 -9.00 -8.62 -2.03
N MET A 86 -8.73 -8.01 -0.87
CA MET A 86 -9.09 -8.52 0.46
C MET A 86 -10.41 -7.93 0.97
N LEU A 87 -11.01 -6.99 0.24
CA LEU A 87 -12.26 -6.34 0.58
C LEU A 87 -13.41 -6.80 -0.35
N PRO A 88 -14.65 -6.92 0.15
CA PRO A 88 -15.84 -7.12 -0.68
C PRO A 88 -16.23 -5.82 -1.41
N TYR A 89 -15.32 -5.23 -2.19
CA TYR A 89 -15.39 -3.87 -2.74
C TYR A 89 -16.58 -3.61 -3.69
N LYS A 90 -17.27 -4.67 -4.13
CA LYS A 90 -18.50 -4.55 -4.93
C LYS A 90 -19.75 -4.29 -4.10
N LYS A 91 -19.70 -4.52 -2.78
CA LYS A 91 -20.77 -4.22 -1.82
C LYS A 91 -20.53 -2.84 -1.22
N THR A 92 -21.59 -2.17 -0.79
CA THR A 92 -21.53 -0.82 -0.18
C THR A 92 -20.49 -0.73 0.94
N ARG A 93 -20.60 -1.60 1.97
CA ARG A 93 -19.65 -1.66 3.08
C ARG A 93 -18.20 -1.83 2.66
N GLY A 94 -17.94 -2.69 1.67
CA GLY A 94 -16.57 -2.93 1.19
C GLY A 94 -16.02 -1.78 0.37
N ARG A 95 -16.89 -1.02 -0.31
CA ARG A 95 -16.52 0.19 -1.03
C ARG A 95 -16.19 1.32 -0.07
N GLU A 96 -17.00 1.53 0.96
CA GLU A 96 -16.73 2.49 2.05
C GLU A 96 -15.39 2.19 2.73
N ALA A 97 -15.16 0.92 3.11
CA ALA A 97 -13.87 0.48 3.65
C ALA A 97 -12.70 0.76 2.70
N PHE A 98 -12.88 0.53 1.39
CA PHE A 98 -11.82 0.79 0.41
C PHE A 98 -11.51 2.29 0.21
N GLU A 99 -12.53 3.14 0.38
CA GLU A 99 -12.42 4.60 0.33
C GLU A 99 -11.71 5.15 1.59
N ASN A 100 -11.87 4.48 2.74
CA ASN A 100 -11.19 4.79 4.01
C ASN A 100 -9.69 4.45 4.03
N VAL A 101 -9.16 3.73 3.04
CA VAL A 101 -7.73 3.43 2.96
C VAL A 101 -7.07 4.42 2.01
N ARG A 102 -5.87 4.93 2.29
CA ARG A 102 -5.00 5.59 1.30
C ARG A 102 -3.61 5.00 1.33
N VAL A 103 -2.94 4.99 0.19
CA VAL A 103 -1.57 4.48 0.07
C VAL A 103 -0.72 5.57 -0.57
N TYR A 104 0.43 5.82 0.02
CA TYR A 104 1.37 6.86 -0.35
C TYR A 104 2.72 6.26 -0.71
N VAL A 105 3.39 6.92 -1.64
CA VAL A 105 4.80 6.69 -1.91
C VAL A 105 5.58 7.71 -1.09
N GLY A 106 6.59 7.26 -0.34
CA GLY A 106 7.18 8.04 0.76
C GLY A 106 6.23 8.26 1.93
N ASN A 107 6.62 9.13 2.86
CA ASN A 107 5.85 9.46 4.05
C ASN A 107 5.43 10.95 4.07
N PRO A 108 4.22 11.31 3.61
CA PRO A 108 3.74 12.68 3.66
C PRO A 108 3.35 13.15 5.07
N PHE A 109 3.38 12.27 6.08
CA PHE A 109 3.06 12.59 7.47
C PHE A 109 4.30 12.92 8.32
N GLU A 110 5.52 12.69 7.79
CA GLU A 110 6.78 12.97 8.50
C GLU A 110 7.32 14.38 8.26
N GLU A 111 7.09 14.97 7.09
CA GLU A 111 7.48 16.34 6.81
C GLU A 111 6.42 17.30 7.34
N GLY A 112 6.83 18.33 8.09
CA GLY A 112 5.99 19.39 8.66
C GLY A 112 5.20 20.25 7.66
N THR A 113 4.91 19.73 6.46
CA THR A 113 4.01 20.29 5.46
C THR A 113 2.66 19.58 5.51
N ALA A 114 1.77 20.13 6.33
CA ALA A 114 0.33 20.08 6.18
C ALA A 114 -0.31 18.67 6.05
N THR A 115 -0.43 17.93 7.16
CA THR A 115 -1.61 17.09 7.42
C THR A 115 -1.71 16.91 8.94
N THR A 116 -2.09 17.99 9.63
CA THR A 116 -2.49 17.89 11.04
C THR A 116 -3.87 17.22 11.08
N SER A 117 -4.04 16.20 11.90
CA SER A 117 -5.37 15.60 12.11
C SER A 117 -6.36 16.68 12.58
N PRO A 118 -7.57 16.80 11.99
CA PRO A 118 -8.61 17.73 12.45
C PRO A 118 -9.21 17.37 13.82
N ARG A 119 -8.80 16.26 14.44
CA ARG A 119 -9.16 15.92 15.82
C ARG A 119 -8.25 16.62 16.82
N GLY A 120 -8.46 17.92 16.98
CA GLY A 120 -8.37 18.65 18.26
C GLY A 120 -7.01 18.89 18.93
N ASP A 121 -6.07 17.97 18.87
CA ASP A 121 -4.81 18.04 19.61
C ASP A 121 -3.69 17.76 18.62
N GLY A 122 -2.82 18.73 18.35
CA GLY A 122 -1.82 18.68 17.28
C GLY A 122 -0.68 17.67 17.47
N GLU A 123 -0.98 16.46 17.94
CA GLU A 123 -0.01 15.36 18.02
C GLU A 123 0.11 14.68 16.64
N PRO A 124 1.35 14.55 16.11
CA PRO A 124 1.57 13.80 14.89
C PRO A 124 1.21 12.33 15.11
N VAL A 125 0.38 11.77 14.24
CA VAL A 125 0.14 10.32 14.23
C VAL A 125 1.43 9.67 13.72
N GLU A 126 2.21 9.11 14.64
CA GLU A 126 3.46 8.42 14.28
C GLU A 126 3.16 7.21 13.40
N ALA A 127 3.95 7.04 12.34
CA ALA A 127 3.83 5.88 11.47
C ALA A 127 4.25 4.62 12.24
N GLN A 128 3.30 3.69 12.41
CA GLN A 128 3.53 2.46 13.16
C GLN A 128 3.75 1.27 12.22
N ILE A 129 4.69 0.41 12.60
CA ILE A 129 4.88 -0.90 11.96
C ILE A 129 3.90 -1.88 12.61
N LEU A 130 3.15 -2.61 11.78
CA LEU A 130 2.19 -3.60 12.28
C LEU A 130 2.91 -4.86 12.80
N GLU A 131 2.37 -5.45 13.85
CA GLU A 131 2.95 -6.66 14.40
C GLU A 131 2.88 -7.82 13.40
N GLY A 132 3.98 -8.56 13.24
CA GLY A 132 4.02 -9.73 12.35
C GLY A 132 4.25 -9.42 10.87
N THR A 133 4.34 -8.14 10.50
CA THR A 133 4.54 -7.72 9.11
C THR A 133 6.00 -7.51 8.73
N SER A 134 6.86 -7.13 9.69
CA SER A 134 8.30 -6.93 9.43
C SER A 134 8.97 -8.18 8.87
N LEU A 135 9.80 -7.97 7.85
CA LEU A 135 10.61 -8.98 7.19
C LEU A 135 11.62 -9.63 8.14
N ASP A 136 12.10 -8.91 9.16
CA ASP A 136 13.14 -9.39 10.11
C ASP A 136 12.74 -10.66 10.86
N ARG A 137 11.42 -10.95 10.92
CA ARG A 137 10.90 -12.20 11.48
C ARG A 137 11.22 -13.43 10.62
N LEU A 138 11.60 -13.23 9.36
CA LEU A 138 12.00 -14.27 8.44
C LEU A 138 13.48 -14.09 8.14
N SER A 139 14.28 -15.14 8.32
CA SER A 139 15.67 -15.19 7.84
C SER A 139 15.75 -15.37 6.31
N THR A 140 14.83 -14.73 5.57
CA THR A 140 14.65 -14.89 4.14
C THR A 140 15.59 -13.96 3.39
N ILE A 141 16.51 -14.55 2.63
CA ILE A 141 17.48 -13.82 1.82
C ILE A 141 16.87 -13.29 0.51
N LYS A 142 15.77 -13.91 0.05
CA LYS A 142 15.17 -13.64 -1.27
C LYS A 142 13.86 -12.88 -1.14
N PHE A 143 13.89 -11.62 -1.54
CA PHE A 143 12.73 -10.75 -1.59
C PHE A 143 12.90 -9.71 -2.69
N THR A 144 11.81 -9.04 -3.04
CA THR A 144 11.77 -7.96 -4.03
C THR A 144 10.94 -6.82 -3.47
N THR A 145 11.37 -5.58 -3.70
CA THR A 145 10.59 -4.41 -3.27
C THR A 145 9.51 -4.06 -4.28
N LEU A 146 8.44 -3.39 -3.84
CA LEU A 146 7.43 -2.88 -4.76
C LEU A 146 7.96 -1.80 -5.70
N GLY A 147 8.99 -1.05 -5.29
CA GLY A 147 9.75 -0.14 -6.15
C GLY A 147 10.33 -0.88 -7.35
N ASP A 148 11.10 -1.94 -7.11
CA ASP A 148 11.74 -2.75 -8.17
C ASP A 148 10.70 -3.35 -9.11
N VAL A 149 9.59 -3.88 -8.56
CA VAL A 149 8.48 -4.41 -9.38
C VAL A 149 7.90 -3.31 -10.26
N SER A 150 7.72 -2.11 -9.74
CA SER A 150 7.13 -0.99 -10.48
C SER A 150 8.06 -0.50 -11.59
N GLU A 151 9.35 -0.39 -11.32
CA GLU A 151 10.38 -0.07 -12.31
C GLU A 151 10.42 -1.10 -13.43
N ASN A 152 10.36 -2.38 -13.07
CA ASN A 152 10.35 -3.47 -14.04
C ASN A 152 9.12 -3.46 -14.96
N LEU A 153 7.97 -2.98 -14.47
CA LEU A 153 6.75 -2.78 -15.26
C LEU A 153 6.79 -1.51 -16.14
N GLY A 154 7.84 -0.70 -16.01
CA GLY A 154 8.01 0.58 -16.72
C GLY A 154 7.18 1.72 -16.11
N ALA A 155 7.01 1.74 -14.79
CA ALA A 155 6.48 2.92 -14.11
C ALA A 155 7.51 4.06 -14.13
N ASN A 156 7.04 5.31 -14.19
CA ASN A 156 7.91 6.45 -13.96
C ASN A 156 8.25 6.55 -12.46
N VAL A 157 9.53 6.51 -12.14
CA VAL A 157 10.05 6.62 -10.77
C VAL A 157 9.80 8.04 -10.29
N THR A 158 8.92 8.15 -9.30
CA THR A 158 8.43 9.44 -8.77
C THR A 158 8.58 9.51 -7.26
N TRP A 159 9.54 8.74 -6.72
CA TRP A 159 9.84 8.55 -5.32
C TRP A 159 11.35 8.50 -5.09
#